data_AF-A0A9W7AM66-F1
#
_entry.id   AF-A0A9W7AM66-F1
#
_cell.length_a   1.000
_cell.length_b   1.000
_cell.length_c   1.000
_cell.angle_alpha   90.00
_cell.angle_beta   90.00
_cell.angle_gamma   90.00
#
_symmetry.space_group_name_H-M   'P 1'
#
loop_
_entity.id
_entity.type
_entity.pdbx_description
1 polymer ?
#
loop_
_entity_poly.entity_id
_entity_poly.type
_entity_poly.pdbx_seq_one_letter_code
_entity_poly.pdbx_strand_id
1 'polypeptide(L)'
;MNDDRRLWYERIKQAISANKSIPVVSRSAWDWANGVYHSRGSPIPNNYGPKSNSQFYRSYGFVLPSNPHDTYSLALSFLSPSSKRKVTLGPFDVRRSGTGRQFPPGIFKAMDDPVGYHARLLSGGRGGGAEGKDGGGEVEIYQDTLRELMEVLSKRMGPFESSRGRDDGAAAGGGEGREGYVRWCKAVYRVGQREVLEDALETLGIMLGGKEEEEEEEEEKEEKEEEEEEEEGRTEKKTRRETAVIDQTTFDYQRCLSMMTFGGIYNGFINLYVYNLYSLYFPPLLRSTPALFGISATLVDNFLHVPLFYTPGFYYITGLVQGQRPREINATLGNGYLESMVTCWAVWVPVQYVNFALVPKGSPQLHPASGRDTIV
;
A
#
# COMPACT_ATOMS: atom_id res chain seq x y z
N MET A 1 -4.27 0.67 -19.71
CA MET A 1 -4.42 1.96 -18.99
C MET A 1 -4.63 1.87 -17.47
N ASN A 2 -5.56 1.09 -16.91
CA ASN A 2 -5.67 0.92 -15.43
C ASN A 2 -4.87 -0.28 -14.88
N ASP A 3 -4.59 -1.29 -15.70
CA ASP A 3 -3.82 -2.47 -15.27
C ASP A 3 -2.31 -2.24 -15.29
N ASP A 4 -1.78 -1.45 -16.23
CA ASP A 4 -0.34 -1.11 -16.29
C ASP A 4 0.10 -0.32 -15.06
N ARG A 5 -0.72 0.65 -14.60
CA ARG A 5 -0.47 1.43 -13.38
C ARG A 5 -0.49 0.56 -12.11
N ARG A 6 -1.35 -0.47 -12.06
CA ARG A 6 -1.39 -1.41 -10.94
C ARG A 6 -0.16 -2.31 -10.97
N LEU A 7 0.28 -2.73 -12.16
CA LEU A 7 1.49 -3.49 -12.35
C LEU A 7 2.73 -2.68 -11.91
N TRP A 8 2.80 -1.39 -12.24
CA TRP A 8 3.83 -0.45 -11.80
C TRP A 8 3.90 -0.31 -10.27
N TYR A 9 2.76 -0.08 -9.62
CA TYR A 9 2.71 0.01 -8.16
C TYR A 9 3.13 -1.29 -7.48
N GLU A 10 2.77 -2.45 -8.05
CA GLU A 10 3.21 -3.75 -7.53
C GLU A 10 4.70 -4.00 -7.83
N ARG A 11 5.24 -3.61 -8.99
CA ARG A 11 6.68 -3.66 -9.30
C ARG A 11 7.51 -2.80 -8.35
N ILE A 12 7.07 -1.58 -8.02
CA ILE A 12 7.72 -0.72 -7.02
C ILE A 12 7.66 -1.35 -5.62
N LYS A 13 6.50 -1.85 -5.19
CA LYS A 13 6.41 -2.58 -3.91
C LYS A 13 7.31 -3.81 -3.89
N GLN A 14 7.39 -4.53 -5.00
CA GLN A 14 8.17 -5.76 -5.13
C GLN A 14 9.67 -5.45 -5.15
N ALA A 15 10.12 -4.40 -5.85
CA ALA A 15 11.49 -3.90 -5.85
C ALA A 15 11.91 -3.39 -4.45
N ILE A 16 11.03 -2.63 -3.77
CA ILE A 16 11.22 -2.20 -2.37
C ILE A 16 11.27 -3.42 -1.43
N SER A 17 10.52 -4.48 -1.71
CA SER A 17 10.54 -5.72 -0.91
C SER A 17 11.75 -6.61 -1.21
N ALA A 18 12.26 -6.59 -2.44
CA ALA A 18 13.35 -7.42 -2.96
C ALA A 18 14.73 -6.85 -2.61
N ASN A 19 14.85 -5.53 -2.45
CA ASN A 19 16.09 -4.87 -2.00
C ASN A 19 16.34 -5.02 -0.47
N LYS A 20 15.80 -6.09 0.12
CA LYS A 20 16.07 -6.52 1.50
C LYS A 20 17.42 -7.24 1.58
N SER A 21 18.52 -6.52 1.32
CA SER A 21 19.64 -6.68 2.23
C SER A 21 19.24 -5.98 3.52
N ILE A 22 18.53 -6.67 4.40
CA ILE A 22 18.26 -6.21 5.76
C ILE A 22 19.64 -5.99 6.39
N PRO A 23 20.11 -4.76 6.66
CA PRO A 23 21.19 -4.62 7.62
C PRO A 23 20.62 -5.21 8.90
N VAL A 24 21.31 -6.20 9.46
CA VAL A 24 20.95 -6.90 10.69
C VAL A 24 20.43 -5.88 11.69
N VAL A 25 19.11 -5.74 11.76
CA VAL A 25 18.45 -5.02 12.84
C VAL A 25 18.91 -5.78 14.05
N SER A 26 19.76 -5.13 14.87
CA SER A 26 20.30 -5.71 16.08
C SER A 26 19.19 -6.51 16.76
N ARG A 27 19.46 -7.80 17.01
CA ARG A 27 18.51 -8.80 17.55
C ARG A 27 17.60 -8.24 18.65
N SER A 28 18.12 -7.30 19.44
CA SER A 28 17.42 -6.56 20.50
C SER A 28 16.15 -5.81 20.07
N ALA A 29 16.09 -5.22 18.87
CA ALA A 29 14.90 -4.49 18.43
C ALA A 29 13.78 -5.43 17.92
N TRP A 30 14.14 -6.62 17.43
CA TRP A 30 13.19 -7.68 17.09
C TRP A 30 12.66 -8.42 18.34
N ASP A 31 13.52 -8.61 19.35
CA ASP A 31 13.14 -9.18 20.65
C ASP A 31 12.17 -8.25 21.42
N TRP A 32 12.25 -6.93 21.21
CA TRP A 32 11.35 -5.92 21.78
C TRP A 32 9.89 -6.05 21.31
N ALA A 33 9.66 -6.32 20.02
CA ALA A 33 8.30 -6.41 19.46
C ALA A 33 7.56 -7.72 19.84
N ASN A 34 8.31 -8.76 20.23
CA ASN A 34 7.77 -10.12 20.42
C ASN A 34 7.61 -10.52 21.89
N GLY A 35 7.63 -9.56 22.82
CA GLY A 35 7.33 -9.84 24.24
C GLY A 35 8.33 -10.76 24.92
N VAL A 36 9.60 -10.74 24.51
CA VAL A 36 10.67 -11.49 25.17
C VAL A 36 10.80 -10.97 26.60
N TYR A 37 10.49 -11.83 27.58
CA TYR A 37 10.56 -11.52 29.01
C TYR A 37 11.92 -10.92 29.37
N HIS A 38 11.92 -9.68 29.86
CA HIS A 38 13.12 -9.05 30.39
C HIS A 38 13.65 -9.87 31.57
N SER A 39 14.92 -10.30 31.47
CA SER A 39 15.62 -10.87 32.61
C SER A 39 15.61 -9.89 33.78
N ARG A 40 15.41 -10.40 35.00
CA ARG A 40 15.37 -9.61 36.23
C ARG A 40 16.65 -8.76 36.33
N GLY A 41 16.50 -7.44 36.31
CA GLY A 41 17.62 -6.49 36.34
C GLY A 41 17.95 -5.81 35.01
N SER A 42 17.31 -6.20 33.89
CA SER A 42 17.43 -5.46 32.63
C SER A 42 16.68 -4.12 32.69
N PRO A 43 17.25 -3.03 32.15
CA PRO A 43 16.55 -1.75 32.08
C PRO A 43 15.30 -1.88 31.21
N ILE A 44 14.18 -1.31 31.68
CA ILE A 44 12.92 -1.24 30.92
C ILE A 44 13.01 -0.01 30.00
N PRO A 45 13.12 -0.19 28.67
CA PRO A 45 13.18 0.95 27.76
C PRO A 45 11.83 1.67 27.69
N ASN A 46 11.85 2.99 27.60
CA ASN A 46 10.64 3.79 27.37
C ASN A 46 10.43 3.98 25.85
N ASN A 47 9.19 3.86 25.39
CA ASN A 47 8.84 4.14 24.01
C ASN A 47 8.45 5.61 23.85
N TYR A 48 9.28 6.39 23.17
CA TYR A 48 9.06 7.82 22.94
C TYR A 48 8.22 8.13 21.69
N GLY A 49 7.74 7.11 20.99
CA GLY A 49 7.00 7.23 19.74
C GLY A 49 7.89 7.45 18.50
N PRO A 50 7.27 7.67 17.32
CA PRO A 50 7.98 7.77 16.04
C PRO A 50 8.61 9.16 15.86
N LYS A 51 9.68 9.43 16.61
CA LYS A 51 10.41 10.72 16.57
C LYS A 51 11.71 10.59 15.80
N SER A 52 12.09 11.62 15.06
CA SER A 52 13.38 11.68 14.40
C SER A 52 14.50 12.05 15.37
N ASN A 53 15.75 11.72 15.04
CA ASN A 53 16.92 12.12 15.83
C ASN A 53 17.04 13.64 15.94
N SER A 54 16.51 14.40 14.99
CA SER A 54 16.45 15.87 15.10
C SER A 54 15.52 16.31 16.24
N GLN A 55 14.43 15.59 16.48
CA GLN A 55 13.53 15.83 17.60
C GLN A 55 14.11 15.29 18.91
N PHE A 56 14.70 14.09 18.91
CA PHE A 56 15.37 13.54 20.09
C PHE A 56 16.50 14.45 20.57
N TYR A 57 17.34 14.91 19.66
CA TYR A 57 18.47 15.76 19.98
C TYR A 57 18.03 17.10 20.56
N ARG A 58 17.00 17.74 19.99
CA ARG A 58 16.48 19.03 20.44
C ARG A 58 15.70 18.96 21.75
N SER A 59 14.85 17.96 21.91
CA SER A 59 13.93 17.88 23.05
C SER A 59 14.49 17.11 24.24
N TYR A 60 15.40 16.17 24.01
CA TYR A 60 15.87 15.23 25.03
C TYR A 60 17.40 15.16 25.16
N GLY A 61 18.17 15.76 24.23
CA GLY A 61 19.63 15.80 24.32
C GLY A 61 20.31 14.46 24.03
N PHE A 62 19.63 13.54 23.33
CA PHE A 62 20.21 12.28 22.87
C PHE A 62 19.79 11.97 21.43
N VAL A 63 20.44 10.99 20.82
CA VAL A 63 20.09 10.41 19.52
C VAL A 63 20.12 8.89 19.61
N LEU A 64 19.37 8.24 18.73
CA LEU A 64 19.32 6.80 18.61
C LEU A 64 20.14 6.38 17.37
N PRO A 65 21.13 5.50 17.52
CA PRO A 65 21.80 4.86 16.39
C PRO A 65 20.77 4.14 15.50
N SER A 66 20.89 4.30 14.18
CA SER A 66 20.03 3.63 13.20
C SER A 66 18.52 3.83 13.44
N ASN A 67 18.11 5.04 13.83
CA ASN A 67 16.70 5.36 14.06
C ASN A 67 15.90 5.23 12.75
N PRO A 68 14.92 4.31 12.66
CA PRO A 68 14.13 4.15 11.43
C PRO A 68 13.26 5.37 11.15
N HIS A 69 12.93 6.18 12.16
CA HIS A 69 12.11 7.38 12.03
C HIS A 69 12.93 8.65 11.76
N ASP A 70 14.20 8.51 11.36
CA ASP A 70 15.00 9.67 11.01
C ASP A 70 14.45 10.40 9.78
N THR A 71 14.55 11.72 9.85
CA THR A 71 14.09 12.62 8.80
C THR A 71 15.15 13.67 8.50
N TYR A 72 15.20 14.09 7.24
CA TYR A 72 16.00 15.20 6.76
C TYR A 72 15.06 16.34 6.33
N SER A 73 15.16 17.47 7.02
CA SER A 73 14.32 18.66 6.75
C SER A 73 14.89 19.45 5.56
N LEU A 74 14.23 19.35 4.41
CA LEU A 74 14.56 20.11 3.21
C LEU A 74 13.75 21.41 3.14
N ALA A 75 14.44 22.55 3.11
CA ALA A 75 13.82 23.85 2.85
C ALA A 75 13.99 24.23 1.37
N LEU A 76 12.88 24.20 0.63
CA LEU A 76 12.83 24.71 -0.74
C LEU A 76 12.51 26.21 -0.74
N SER A 77 13.04 26.92 -1.72
CA SER A 77 12.81 28.35 -1.87
C SER A 77 12.91 28.79 -3.31
N PHE A 78 12.09 29.77 -3.70
CA PHE A 78 12.10 30.37 -5.02
C PHE A 78 12.22 31.89 -4.93
N LEU A 79 12.59 32.55 -6.03
CA LEU A 79 12.59 34.00 -6.13
C LEU A 79 11.21 34.46 -6.64
N SER A 80 10.48 35.18 -5.82
CA SER A 80 9.14 35.67 -6.20
C SER A 80 9.26 36.68 -7.37
N PRO A 81 8.53 36.46 -8.49
CA PRO A 81 8.65 37.33 -9.65
C PRO A 81 8.14 38.75 -9.38
N SER A 82 7.13 38.90 -8.52
CA SER A 82 6.55 40.20 -8.18
C SER A 82 7.41 41.00 -7.21
N SER A 83 7.99 40.36 -6.20
CA SER A 83 8.70 41.05 -5.11
C SER A 83 10.21 41.02 -5.24
N LYS A 84 10.77 40.16 -6.11
CA LYS A 84 12.19 39.80 -6.17
C LYS A 84 12.75 39.35 -4.82
N ARG A 85 11.90 38.87 -3.91
CA ARG A 85 12.31 38.33 -2.60
C ARG A 85 12.35 36.81 -2.65
N LYS A 86 13.30 36.24 -1.93
CA LYS A 86 13.39 34.80 -1.71
C LYS A 86 12.24 34.37 -0.79
N VAL A 87 11.40 33.48 -1.27
CA VAL A 87 10.27 32.90 -0.55
C VAL A 87 10.58 31.45 -0.23
N THR A 88 10.34 31.03 1.01
CA THR A 88 10.57 29.64 1.47
C THR A 88 9.26 28.88 1.45
N LEU A 89 9.24 27.70 0.82
CA LEU A 89 8.07 26.83 0.66
C LEU A 89 7.98 25.73 1.72
N GLY A 90 9.12 25.40 2.34
CA GLY A 90 9.27 24.34 3.34
C GLY A 90 9.37 24.85 4.79
N PRO A 91 9.56 23.94 5.76
CA PRO A 91 10.31 22.69 5.62
C PRO A 91 9.50 21.48 5.11
N PHE A 92 10.17 20.59 4.39
CA PHE A 92 9.68 19.26 3.98
C PHE A 92 10.54 18.18 4.62
N ASP A 93 9.94 17.27 5.39
CA ASP A 93 10.67 16.19 6.05
C ASP A 93 10.76 14.97 5.13
N VAL A 94 11.94 14.74 4.54
CA VAL A 94 12.28 13.51 3.80
C VAL A 94 12.58 12.41 4.83
N ARG A 95 11.99 11.22 4.68
CA ARG A 95 12.11 10.12 5.66
C ARG A 95 13.09 9.03 5.19
N ARG A 96 13.51 8.12 6.08
CA ARG A 96 14.19 6.86 5.70
C ARG A 96 13.30 6.01 4.80
N SER A 97 13.91 5.21 3.93
CA SER A 97 13.18 4.20 3.17
C SER A 97 12.52 3.18 4.13
N GLY A 98 11.35 2.65 3.77
CA GLY A 98 10.67 1.59 4.54
C GLY A 98 9.79 2.04 5.71
N THR A 99 9.79 3.32 6.12
CA THR A 99 8.91 3.83 7.21
C THR A 99 7.65 4.55 6.75
N GLY A 100 7.22 4.31 5.51
CA GLY A 100 6.06 4.94 4.88
C GLY A 100 6.44 5.67 3.60
N ARG A 101 5.71 6.75 3.27
CA ARG A 101 6.06 7.61 2.14
C ARG A 101 7.33 8.40 2.46
N GLN A 102 8.38 8.17 1.67
CA GLN A 102 9.67 8.80 1.88
C GLN A 102 9.63 10.31 1.62
N PHE A 103 8.93 10.71 0.55
CA PHE A 103 8.74 12.10 0.16
C PHE A 103 7.32 12.57 0.52
N PRO A 104 7.18 13.71 1.24
CA PRO A 104 5.87 14.28 1.50
C PRO A 104 5.27 14.82 0.19
N PRO A 105 4.01 14.54 -0.18
CA PRO A 105 3.42 14.98 -1.46
C PRO A 105 3.50 16.48 -1.71
N GLY A 106 3.53 17.28 -0.64
CA GLY A 106 3.71 18.74 -0.72
C GLY A 106 5.02 19.17 -1.36
N ILE A 107 6.08 18.35 -1.33
CA ILE A 107 7.36 18.69 -1.97
C ILE A 107 7.22 18.79 -3.49
N PHE A 108 6.53 17.82 -4.11
CA PHE A 108 6.32 17.78 -5.55
C PHE A 108 5.39 18.90 -5.99
N LYS A 109 4.29 19.13 -5.25
CA LYS A 109 3.38 20.27 -5.51
C LYS A 109 4.10 21.63 -5.39
N ALA A 110 5.08 21.73 -4.50
CA ALA A 110 5.84 22.96 -4.30
C ALA A 110 6.91 23.18 -5.38
N MET A 111 7.42 22.11 -5.99
CA MET A 111 8.37 22.21 -7.11
C MET A 111 7.66 22.49 -8.43
N ASP A 112 6.52 21.83 -8.67
CA ASP A 112 5.70 22.01 -9.88
C ASP A 112 5.09 23.42 -9.96
N ASP A 113 4.47 23.90 -8.88
CA ASP A 113 3.85 25.22 -8.81
C ASP A 113 4.28 25.97 -7.53
N PRO A 114 5.49 26.55 -7.50
CA PRO A 114 6.01 27.21 -6.29
C PRO A 114 5.20 28.44 -5.90
N VAL A 115 4.67 29.18 -6.88
CA VAL A 115 3.90 30.41 -6.64
C VAL A 115 2.52 30.08 -6.07
N GLY A 116 1.79 29.16 -6.69
CA GLY A 116 0.48 28.76 -6.21
C GLY A 116 0.57 27.93 -4.93
N TYR A 117 1.62 27.13 -4.72
CA TYR A 117 1.86 26.46 -3.44
C TYR A 117 2.04 27.49 -2.31
N HIS A 118 2.85 28.53 -2.54
CA HIS A 118 3.00 29.62 -1.57
C HIS A 118 1.69 30.40 -1.35
N ALA A 119 0.91 30.67 -2.39
CA ALA A 119 -0.38 31.32 -2.24
C ALA A 119 -1.34 30.50 -1.37
N ARG A 120 -1.34 29.16 -1.52
CA ARG A 120 -2.09 28.22 -0.68
C ARG A 120 -1.60 28.20 0.77
N LEU A 121 -0.29 28.33 0.99
CA LEU A 121 0.27 28.48 2.35
C LEU A 121 -0.22 29.78 3.03
N LEU A 122 -0.28 30.89 2.27
CA LEU A 122 -0.70 32.18 2.80
C LEU A 122 -2.21 32.29 3.06
N SER A 123 -3.04 31.57 2.29
CA SER A 123 -4.51 31.62 2.44
C SER A 123 -5.03 30.93 3.69
N GLY A 124 -4.14 30.45 4.58
CA GLY A 124 -4.54 29.76 5.80
C GLY A 124 -5.15 28.39 5.54
N GLY A 125 -5.18 27.92 4.29
CA GLY A 125 -5.25 26.49 4.02
C GLY A 125 -4.15 25.86 4.85
N ARG A 126 -4.49 24.97 5.80
CA ARG A 126 -3.51 24.29 6.64
C ARG A 126 -2.49 23.66 5.70
N GLY A 127 -1.39 24.37 5.47
CA GLY A 127 -0.33 23.91 4.58
C GLY A 127 0.11 22.57 5.14
N GLY A 128 -0.10 21.52 4.35
CA GLY A 128 0.04 20.11 4.72
C GLY A 128 1.46 19.72 5.12
N GLY A 129 1.98 20.33 6.19
CA GLY A 129 3.28 20.07 6.78
C GLY A 129 3.27 18.91 7.76
N ALA A 130 2.11 18.32 8.08
CA ALA A 130 2.05 17.08 8.86
C ALA A 130 0.72 16.38 8.63
N GLU A 131 0.70 15.40 7.72
CA GLU A 131 -0.27 14.29 7.65
C GLU A 131 -1.77 14.68 7.75
N GLY A 132 -2.14 15.87 7.28
CA GLY A 132 -3.53 16.25 7.10
C GLY A 132 -4.15 15.38 6.01
N LYS A 133 -5.39 14.92 6.22
CA LYS A 133 -6.23 14.22 5.24
C LYS A 133 -6.59 15.13 4.06
N ASP A 134 -5.61 15.67 3.36
CA ASP A 134 -5.83 16.34 2.09
C ASP A 134 -6.35 15.30 1.11
N GLY A 135 -7.50 15.60 0.51
CA GLY A 135 -8.16 14.73 -0.46
C GLY A 135 -7.13 14.17 -1.42
N GLY A 136 -7.08 12.84 -1.49
CA GLY A 136 -6.03 12.05 -2.14
C GLY A 136 -5.99 12.16 -3.66
N GLY A 137 -6.06 13.38 -4.20
CA GLY A 137 -5.71 13.67 -5.57
C GLY A 137 -4.27 13.21 -5.78
N GLU A 138 -4.13 12.23 -6.65
CA GLU A 138 -2.84 11.74 -7.15
C GLU A 138 -2.07 12.94 -7.72
N VAL A 139 -0.83 13.10 -7.29
CA VAL A 139 0.05 14.17 -7.79
C VAL A 139 0.76 13.58 -8.98
N GLU A 140 0.53 14.12 -10.17
CA GLU A 140 1.35 13.80 -11.34
C GLU A 140 2.78 14.29 -11.10
N ILE A 141 3.74 13.37 -11.15
CA ILE A 141 5.15 13.67 -10.91
C ILE A 141 5.88 13.65 -12.26
N TYR A 142 6.32 14.82 -12.72
CA TYR A 142 7.10 14.96 -13.95
C TYR A 142 8.56 14.49 -13.75
N GLN A 143 9.17 13.92 -14.79
CA GLN A 143 10.56 13.45 -14.75
C GLN A 143 11.54 14.59 -14.42
N ASP A 144 11.32 15.78 -14.97
CA ASP A 144 12.18 16.95 -14.73
C ASP A 144 12.17 17.38 -13.26
N THR A 145 11.01 17.32 -12.61
CA THR A 145 10.89 17.57 -11.17
C THR A 145 11.71 16.57 -10.34
N LEU A 146 11.74 15.29 -10.74
CA LEU A 146 12.56 14.28 -10.09
C LEU A 146 14.06 14.55 -10.28
N ARG A 147 14.49 14.91 -11.49
CA ARG A 147 15.89 15.27 -11.79
C ARG A 147 16.35 16.49 -10.99
N GLU A 148 15.55 17.54 -10.93
CA GLU A 148 15.83 18.73 -10.12
C GLU A 148 15.93 18.40 -8.63
N LEU A 149 15.02 17.57 -8.10
CA LEU A 149 15.05 17.17 -6.70
C LEU A 149 16.30 16.34 -6.40
N MET A 150 16.66 15.43 -7.31
CA MET A 150 17.87 14.61 -7.20
C MET A 150 19.13 15.48 -7.20
N GLU A 151 19.21 16.51 -8.04
CA GLU A 151 20.33 17.47 -8.06
C GLU A 151 20.41 18.24 -6.73
N VAL A 152 19.27 18.72 -6.22
CA VAL A 152 19.20 19.44 -4.93
C VAL A 152 19.70 18.56 -3.79
N LEU A 153 19.23 17.31 -3.71
CA LEU A 153 19.66 16.37 -2.66
C LEU A 153 21.13 15.97 -2.80
N SER A 154 21.62 15.74 -4.02
CA SER A 154 23.03 15.45 -4.30
C SER A 154 23.95 16.59 -3.84
N LYS A 155 23.55 17.85 -4.09
CA LYS A 155 24.28 19.01 -3.59
C LYS A 155 24.28 19.11 -2.06
N ARG A 156 23.18 18.69 -1.41
CA ARG A 156 23.09 18.62 0.07
C ARG A 156 23.92 17.49 0.67
N MET A 157 24.22 16.45 -0.11
CA MET A 157 25.04 15.32 0.32
C MET A 157 26.52 15.69 0.53
N GLY A 158 27.07 16.62 -0.27
CA GLY A 158 28.50 16.95 -0.27
C GLY A 158 29.14 17.21 1.11
N PRO A 159 28.54 18.05 1.98
CA PRO A 159 29.04 18.25 3.34
C PRO A 159 29.06 17.00 4.23
N PHE A 160 28.22 16.00 3.97
CA PHE A 160 28.22 14.74 4.70
C PHE A 160 29.33 13.81 4.19
N GLU A 161 29.49 13.69 2.88
CA GLU A 161 30.56 12.89 2.26
C GLU A 161 31.96 13.34 2.68
N SER A 162 32.20 14.65 2.69
CA SER A 162 33.49 15.21 3.14
C SER A 162 33.86 14.88 4.59
N SER A 163 32.89 14.42 5.40
CA SER A 163 33.06 14.08 6.80
C SER A 163 32.78 12.61 7.13
N ARG A 164 32.45 11.77 6.12
CA ARG A 164 31.96 10.40 6.29
C ARG A 164 32.83 9.56 7.22
N GLY A 165 34.11 9.40 6.90
CA GLY A 165 35.01 8.59 7.73
C GLY A 165 35.20 9.10 9.16
N ARG A 166 35.14 10.43 9.38
CA ARG A 166 35.23 11.02 10.73
C ARG A 166 33.97 10.76 11.54
N ASP A 167 32.80 10.96 10.92
CA ASP A 167 31.51 10.77 11.55
C ASP A 167 31.27 9.28 11.85
N ASP A 168 31.62 8.39 10.94
CA ASP A 168 31.47 6.93 11.11
C ASP A 168 32.36 6.42 12.26
N GLY A 169 33.63 6.84 12.28
CA GLY A 169 34.54 6.49 13.37
C GLY A 169 34.09 7.02 14.73
N ALA A 170 33.59 8.26 14.78
CA ALA A 170 33.09 8.86 16.01
C ALA A 170 31.75 8.24 16.47
N ALA A 171 30.88 7.82 15.54
CA ALA A 171 29.64 7.14 15.86
C ALA A 171 29.87 5.71 16.40
N ALA A 172 30.87 5.00 15.85
CA ALA A 172 31.24 3.65 16.28
C ALA A 172 32.01 3.62 17.61
N GLY A 173 32.86 4.61 17.88
CA GLY A 173 33.73 4.64 19.06
C GLY A 173 33.03 4.91 20.39
N GLY A 174 31.74 5.29 20.38
CA GLY A 174 31.06 5.77 21.58
C GLY A 174 31.62 7.13 22.06
N GLY A 175 31.13 7.61 23.20
CA GLY A 175 31.57 8.87 23.79
C GLY A 175 31.86 8.72 25.27
N GLU A 176 33.14 8.73 25.66
CA GLU A 176 33.52 8.82 27.08
C GLU A 176 33.50 10.27 27.58
N GLY A 177 32.93 10.45 28.76
CA GLY A 177 32.75 11.77 29.35
C GLY A 177 31.76 12.66 28.59
N ARG A 178 31.55 13.86 29.12
CA ARG A 178 30.54 14.79 28.59
C ARG A 178 30.84 15.26 27.16
N GLU A 179 32.10 15.61 26.89
CA GLU A 179 32.51 16.07 25.56
C GLU A 179 32.51 14.96 24.52
N GLY A 180 32.94 13.75 24.91
CA GLY A 180 32.87 12.56 24.06
C GLY A 180 31.42 12.22 23.70
N TYR A 181 30.51 12.27 24.67
CA TYR A 181 29.08 12.04 24.43
C TYR A 181 28.48 13.05 23.44
N VAL A 182 28.76 14.34 23.58
CA VAL A 182 28.27 15.36 22.63
C VAL A 182 28.83 15.13 21.23
N ARG A 183 30.12 14.78 21.13
CA ARG A 183 30.77 14.45 19.85
C ARG A 183 30.12 13.22 19.21
N TRP A 184 29.87 12.18 19.99
CA TRP A 184 29.20 10.95 19.56
C TRP A 184 27.77 11.24 19.08
N CYS A 185 26.95 11.95 19.86
CA CYS A 185 25.59 12.32 19.45
C CYS A 185 25.57 13.10 18.13
N LYS A 186 26.51 14.03 17.96
CA LYS A 186 26.64 14.80 16.71
C LYS A 186 27.02 13.91 15.53
N ALA A 187 27.92 12.96 15.74
CA ALA A 187 28.34 12.01 14.71
C ALA A 187 27.18 11.09 14.30
N VAL A 188 26.51 10.45 15.27
CA VAL A 188 25.34 9.60 15.03
C VAL A 188 24.23 10.36 14.32
N TYR A 189 23.94 11.60 14.73
CA TYR A 189 22.99 12.46 14.03
C TYR A 189 23.37 12.68 12.56
N ARG A 190 24.64 13.01 12.28
CA ARG A 190 25.11 13.26 10.91
C ARG A 190 25.09 12.02 10.04
N VAL A 191 25.44 10.86 10.60
CA VAL A 191 25.30 9.56 9.94
C VAL A 191 23.85 9.31 9.56
N GLY A 192 22.90 9.46 10.49
CA GLY A 192 21.47 9.30 10.20
C GLY A 192 20.94 10.26 9.13
N GLN A 193 21.37 11.54 9.14
CA GLN A 193 21.01 12.50 8.08
C GLN A 193 21.56 12.10 6.71
N ARG A 194 22.80 11.59 6.65
CA ARG A 194 23.41 11.10 5.40
C ARG A 194 22.66 9.89 4.86
N GLU A 195 22.35 8.92 5.72
CA GLU A 195 21.59 7.73 5.36
C GLU A 195 20.19 8.07 4.78
N VAL A 196 19.47 9.03 5.38
CA VAL A 196 18.19 9.52 4.83
C VAL A 196 18.37 10.07 3.41
N LEU A 197 19.45 10.82 3.16
CA LEU A 197 19.73 11.40 1.85
C LEU A 197 20.16 10.33 0.83
N GLU A 198 20.93 9.32 1.24
CA GLU A 198 21.36 8.19 0.39
C GLU A 198 20.12 7.41 -0.06
N ASP A 199 19.25 7.03 0.87
CA ASP A 199 17.98 6.36 0.57
C ASP A 199 17.10 7.18 -0.37
N ALA A 200 17.09 8.51 -0.21
CA ALA A 200 16.26 9.40 -1.01
C ALA A 200 16.77 9.50 -2.45
N LEU A 201 18.09 9.57 -2.63
CA LEU A 201 18.71 9.56 -3.96
C LEU A 201 18.50 8.22 -4.67
N GLU A 202 18.65 7.10 -3.96
CA GLU A 202 18.35 5.76 -4.50
C GLU A 202 16.90 5.66 -4.97
N THR A 203 15.95 6.11 -4.14
CA THR A 203 14.53 6.06 -4.49
C THR A 203 14.19 6.95 -5.69
N LEU A 204 14.78 8.14 -5.79
CA LEU A 204 14.60 8.99 -6.98
C LEU A 204 15.21 8.37 -8.24
N GLY A 205 16.36 7.68 -8.11
CA GLY A 205 16.96 6.92 -9.21
C GLY A 205 16.05 5.80 -9.71
N ILE A 206 15.42 5.05 -8.80
CA ILE A 206 14.43 4.02 -9.15
C ILE A 206 13.20 4.66 -9.82
N MET A 207 12.70 5.79 -9.32
CA MET A 207 11.56 6.49 -9.91
C MET A 207 11.84 7.05 -11.31
N LEU A 208 13.10 7.38 -11.61
CA LEU A 208 13.52 7.82 -12.94
C LEU A 208 13.73 6.64 -13.89
N GLY A 209 14.46 5.60 -13.47
CA GLY A 209 14.74 4.44 -14.30
C GLY A 209 13.50 3.60 -14.61
N GLY A 210 12.56 3.48 -13.66
CA GLY A 210 11.31 2.75 -13.89
C GLY A 210 10.39 3.41 -14.92
N LYS A 211 10.60 4.68 -15.28
CA LYS A 211 9.85 5.33 -16.35
C LYS A 211 10.46 5.12 -17.73
N GLU A 212 11.79 5.05 -17.82
CA GLU A 212 12.46 4.74 -19.08
C GLU A 212 12.09 3.33 -19.56
N GLU A 213 12.04 2.35 -18.65
CA GLU A 213 11.56 0.99 -18.98
C GLU A 213 10.07 0.96 -19.37
N GLU A 214 9.22 1.82 -18.79
CA GLU A 214 7.79 1.91 -19.17
C GLU A 214 7.59 2.54 -20.55
N GLU A 215 8.34 3.60 -20.86
CA GLU A 215 8.29 4.27 -22.16
C GLU A 215 8.80 3.30 -23.27
N GLU A 216 9.87 2.55 -23.02
CA GLU A 216 10.34 1.50 -23.94
C GLU A 216 9.34 0.34 -24.09
N GLU A 217 8.70 -0.12 -23.00
CA GLU A 217 7.66 -1.16 -23.06
C GLU A 217 6.39 -0.66 -23.81
N GLU A 218 6.03 0.62 -23.71
CA GLU A 218 4.92 1.22 -24.46
C GLU A 218 5.26 1.38 -25.95
N GLU A 219 6.45 1.88 -26.30
CA GLU A 219 6.90 1.94 -27.70
C GLU A 219 6.97 0.55 -28.33
N GLU A 220 7.50 -0.46 -27.65
CA GLU A 220 7.50 -1.85 -28.14
C GLU A 220 6.08 -2.43 -28.32
N LYS A 221 5.11 -1.98 -27.52
CA LYS A 221 3.72 -2.41 -27.68
C LYS A 221 3.08 -1.72 -28.87
N GLU A 222 3.29 -0.42 -29.04
CA GLU A 222 2.79 0.33 -30.20
C GLU A 222 3.39 -0.23 -31.51
N GLU A 223 4.69 -0.51 -31.54
CA GLU A 223 5.33 -1.15 -32.71
C GLU A 223 4.75 -2.55 -33.00
N LYS A 224 4.50 -3.37 -31.96
CA LYS A 224 3.86 -4.68 -32.14
C LYS A 224 2.41 -4.56 -32.59
N GLU A 225 1.66 -3.59 -32.08
CA GLU A 225 0.29 -3.33 -32.51
C GLU A 225 0.26 -2.85 -33.98
N GLU A 226 1.19 -1.98 -34.40
CA GLU A 226 1.33 -1.58 -35.81
C GLU A 226 1.73 -2.76 -36.73
N GLU A 227 2.65 -3.63 -36.30
CA GLU A 227 3.02 -4.85 -37.05
C GLU A 227 1.86 -5.85 -37.15
N GLU A 228 1.10 -6.04 -36.07
CA GLU A 228 -0.09 -6.90 -36.04
C GLU A 228 -1.21 -6.31 -36.93
N GLU A 229 -1.43 -4.99 -36.94
CA GLU A 229 -2.39 -4.33 -37.85
C GLU A 229 -1.98 -4.47 -39.33
N GLU A 230 -0.69 -4.40 -39.66
CA GLU A 230 -0.21 -4.64 -41.03
C GLU A 230 -0.38 -6.11 -41.47
N GLU A 231 -0.19 -7.07 -40.56
CA GLU A 231 -0.36 -8.51 -40.84
C GLU A 231 -1.85 -8.92 -40.90
N GLU A 232 -2.69 -8.35 -40.04
CA GLU A 232 -4.15 -8.52 -40.07
C GLU A 232 -4.77 -7.85 -41.30
N GLY A 233 -4.30 -6.68 -41.73
CA GLY A 233 -4.74 -6.04 -42.98
C GLY A 233 -4.53 -6.91 -44.23
N ARG A 234 -3.57 -7.84 -44.18
CA ARG A 234 -3.27 -8.80 -45.25
C ARG A 234 -4.16 -10.06 -45.19
N THR A 235 -4.66 -10.43 -44.02
CA THR A 235 -5.51 -11.62 -43.80
C THR A 235 -7.01 -11.28 -43.75
N GLU A 236 -7.40 -10.07 -43.35
CA GLU A 236 -8.79 -9.60 -43.22
C GLU A 236 -9.54 -9.49 -44.55
N LYS A 237 -8.84 -9.33 -45.69
CA LYS A 237 -9.51 -9.33 -47.01
C LYS A 237 -10.21 -10.66 -47.32
N LYS A 238 -9.94 -11.72 -46.55
CA LYS A 238 -10.56 -13.05 -46.68
C LYS A 238 -11.56 -13.38 -45.57
N THR A 239 -11.56 -12.67 -44.45
CA THR A 239 -12.35 -13.01 -43.25
C THR A 239 -13.25 -11.87 -42.75
N ARG A 240 -13.31 -10.74 -43.45
CA ARG A 240 -14.24 -9.63 -43.18
C ARG A 240 -15.66 -9.93 -43.70
N ARG A 241 -16.21 -11.07 -43.30
CA ARG A 241 -17.61 -11.41 -43.51
C ARG A 241 -18.25 -12.17 -42.35
N GLU A 242 -17.76 -12.13 -41.10
CA GLU A 242 -18.56 -12.73 -40.00
C GLU A 242 -18.29 -12.35 -38.52
N THR A 243 -17.58 -11.28 -38.17
CA THR A 243 -17.50 -10.85 -36.76
C THR A 243 -17.80 -9.37 -36.61
N ALA A 244 -19.03 -9.10 -36.16
CA ALA A 244 -19.45 -7.79 -35.74
C ALA A 244 -18.67 -7.38 -34.48
N VAL A 245 -17.89 -6.30 -34.61
CA VAL A 245 -17.26 -5.56 -33.52
C VAL A 245 -18.33 -5.23 -32.48
N ILE A 246 -18.19 -5.79 -31.27
CA ILE A 246 -18.99 -5.39 -30.12
C ILE A 246 -18.48 -4.01 -29.71
N ASP A 247 -19.26 -2.98 -30.00
CA ASP A 247 -19.01 -1.61 -29.57
C ASP A 247 -19.02 -1.53 -28.04
N GLN A 248 -17.84 -1.60 -27.42
CA GLN A 248 -17.65 -1.54 -25.96
C GLN A 248 -17.89 -0.14 -25.37
N THR A 249 -18.32 0.85 -26.17
CA THR A 249 -18.45 2.24 -25.70
C THR A 249 -19.75 2.52 -24.93
N THR A 250 -20.71 1.60 -24.92
CA THR A 250 -22.00 1.81 -24.24
C THR A 250 -22.07 1.09 -22.90
N PHE A 251 -22.33 1.86 -21.83
CA PHE A 251 -22.45 1.32 -20.47
C PHE A 251 -23.74 0.50 -20.31
N ASP A 252 -23.61 -0.80 -20.00
CA ASP A 252 -24.75 -1.70 -19.77
C ASP A 252 -25.31 -1.55 -18.34
N TYR A 253 -26.29 -0.65 -18.21
CA TYR A 253 -27.02 -0.41 -16.96
C TYR A 253 -27.74 -1.66 -16.43
N GLN A 254 -28.19 -2.56 -17.30
CA GLN A 254 -28.96 -3.74 -16.91
C GLN A 254 -28.04 -4.78 -16.25
N ARG A 255 -26.85 -4.99 -16.82
CA ARG A 255 -25.81 -5.82 -16.20
C ARG A 255 -25.33 -5.23 -14.88
N CYS A 256 -25.15 -3.91 -14.82
CA CYS A 256 -24.80 -3.20 -13.58
C CYS A 256 -25.86 -3.44 -12.48
N LEU A 257 -27.14 -3.22 -12.79
CA LEU A 257 -28.25 -3.43 -11.86
C LEU A 257 -28.34 -4.88 -11.38
N SER A 258 -28.12 -5.84 -12.28
CA SER A 258 -28.12 -7.27 -11.97
C SER A 258 -27.03 -7.62 -10.95
N MET A 259 -25.81 -7.12 -11.16
CA MET A 259 -24.68 -7.31 -10.25
C MET A 259 -24.91 -6.63 -8.90
N MET A 260 -25.42 -5.41 -8.90
CA MET A 260 -25.77 -4.70 -7.65
C MET A 260 -26.84 -5.43 -6.85
N THR A 261 -27.87 -5.95 -7.52
CA THR A 261 -28.96 -6.69 -6.87
C THR A 261 -28.45 -7.98 -6.24
N PHE A 262 -27.67 -8.76 -7.00
CA PHE A 262 -27.05 -9.96 -6.47
C PHE A 262 -26.09 -9.67 -5.30
N GLY A 263 -25.23 -8.66 -5.44
CA GLY A 263 -24.30 -8.26 -4.38
C GLY A 263 -25.02 -7.81 -3.11
N GLY A 264 -26.08 -7.01 -3.24
CA GLY A 264 -26.87 -6.54 -2.10
C GLY A 264 -27.59 -7.67 -1.36
N ILE A 265 -28.27 -8.55 -2.11
CA ILE A 265 -29.04 -9.66 -1.51
C ILE A 265 -28.09 -10.73 -0.98
N TYR A 266 -27.18 -11.23 -1.80
CA TYR A 266 -26.37 -12.40 -1.44
C TYR A 266 -25.22 -12.01 -0.51
N ASN A 267 -24.37 -11.07 -0.92
CA ASN A 267 -23.22 -10.69 -0.08
C ASN A 267 -23.64 -9.87 1.14
N GLY A 268 -24.61 -8.98 0.99
CA GLY A 268 -25.08 -8.12 2.09
C GLY A 268 -25.92 -8.86 3.13
N PHE A 269 -26.81 -9.76 2.71
CA PHE A 269 -27.74 -10.42 3.61
C PHE A 269 -27.40 -11.90 3.82
N ILE A 270 -27.41 -12.73 2.77
CA ILE A 270 -27.29 -14.18 2.91
C ILE A 270 -25.94 -14.59 3.55
N ASN A 271 -24.82 -14.06 3.05
CA ASN A 271 -23.50 -14.39 3.57
C ASN A 271 -23.32 -14.01 5.05
N LEU A 272 -23.96 -12.93 5.50
CA LEU A 272 -23.94 -12.52 6.90
C LEU A 272 -24.55 -13.61 7.80
N TYR A 273 -25.65 -14.25 7.38
CA TYR A 273 -26.23 -15.35 8.13
C TYR A 273 -25.40 -16.64 8.00
N VAL A 274 -25.02 -17.02 6.79
CA VAL A 274 -24.31 -18.28 6.52
C VAL A 274 -22.99 -18.37 7.30
N TYR A 275 -22.20 -17.30 7.34
CA TYR A 275 -20.92 -17.32 8.06
C TYR A 275 -21.09 -17.39 9.57
N ASN A 276 -22.18 -16.84 10.10
CA ASN A 276 -22.54 -17.01 11.51
C ASN A 276 -23.00 -18.45 11.82
N LEU A 277 -23.55 -19.18 10.85
CA LEU A 277 -23.92 -20.58 11.03
C LEU A 277 -22.69 -21.48 11.16
N TYR A 278 -21.56 -21.16 10.51
CA TYR A 278 -20.34 -21.98 10.60
C TYR A 278 -19.80 -22.06 12.04
N SER A 279 -19.83 -20.96 12.79
CA SER A 279 -19.40 -20.96 14.20
C SER A 279 -20.35 -21.74 15.11
N LEU A 280 -21.64 -21.78 14.76
CA LEU A 280 -22.68 -22.47 15.54
C LEU A 280 -22.67 -23.98 15.29
N TYR A 281 -22.57 -24.42 14.04
CA TYR A 281 -22.70 -25.84 13.68
C TYR A 281 -21.39 -26.62 13.68
N PHE A 282 -20.23 -25.95 13.64
CA PHE A 282 -18.97 -26.70 13.65
C PHE A 282 -18.71 -27.32 15.03
N PRO A 283 -18.40 -28.63 15.08
CA PRO A 283 -18.11 -29.30 16.34
C PRO A 283 -16.89 -28.64 17.01
N PRO A 284 -16.78 -28.71 18.35
CA PRO A 284 -15.69 -28.06 19.09
C PRO A 284 -14.29 -28.43 18.58
N LEU A 285 -14.12 -29.66 18.06
CA LEU A 285 -12.86 -30.12 17.48
C LEU A 285 -12.40 -29.25 16.30
N LEU A 286 -13.30 -28.89 15.39
CA LEU A 286 -12.97 -28.06 14.21
C LEU A 286 -12.80 -26.57 14.57
N ARG A 287 -13.14 -26.18 15.80
CA ARG A 287 -12.97 -24.81 16.33
C ARG A 287 -11.77 -24.68 17.26
N SER A 288 -11.01 -25.76 17.45
CA SER A 288 -9.91 -25.81 18.42
C SER A 288 -8.74 -24.91 18.07
N THR A 289 -8.48 -24.69 16.77
CA THR A 289 -7.45 -23.77 16.28
C THR A 289 -7.98 -22.90 15.13
N PRO A 290 -7.47 -21.66 14.96
CA PRO A 290 -7.85 -20.79 13.84
C PRO A 290 -7.60 -21.43 12.48
N ALA A 291 -6.48 -22.15 12.32
CA ALA A 291 -6.15 -22.83 11.06
C ALA A 291 -7.15 -23.95 10.74
N LEU A 292 -7.49 -24.80 11.71
CA LEU A 292 -8.43 -25.90 11.50
C LEU A 292 -9.85 -25.38 11.22
N PHE A 293 -10.25 -24.30 11.90
CA PHE A 293 -11.50 -23.61 11.59
C PHE A 293 -11.48 -23.06 10.17
N GLY A 294 -10.39 -22.37 9.79
CA GLY A 294 -10.21 -21.81 8.45
C GLY A 294 -10.33 -22.85 7.35
N ILE A 295 -9.64 -23.99 7.47
CA ILE A 295 -9.74 -25.10 6.51
C ILE A 295 -11.18 -25.60 6.43
N SER A 296 -11.79 -25.89 7.58
CA SER A 296 -13.15 -26.47 7.64
C SER A 296 -14.18 -25.52 7.03
N ALA A 297 -14.09 -24.22 7.34
CA ALA A 297 -15.01 -23.20 6.85
C ALA A 297 -14.84 -23.01 5.34
N THR A 298 -13.60 -22.94 4.84
CA THR A 298 -13.32 -22.84 3.41
C THR A 298 -13.86 -24.04 2.64
N LEU A 299 -13.71 -25.25 3.18
CA LEU A 299 -14.20 -26.46 2.51
C LEU A 299 -15.73 -26.49 2.45
N VAL A 300 -16.41 -26.20 3.57
CA VAL A 300 -17.87 -26.13 3.59
C VAL A 300 -18.38 -25.02 2.67
N ASP A 301 -17.73 -23.86 2.68
CA ASP A 301 -18.13 -22.73 1.86
C ASP A 301 -17.98 -23.05 0.37
N ASN A 302 -16.81 -23.48 -0.06
CA ASN A 302 -16.52 -23.66 -1.49
C ASN A 302 -17.11 -24.94 -2.07
N PHE A 303 -17.26 -26.02 -1.29
CA PHE A 303 -17.71 -27.31 -1.82
C PHE A 303 -19.16 -27.67 -1.48
N LEU A 304 -19.81 -26.92 -0.57
CA LEU A 304 -21.25 -27.10 -0.28
C LEU A 304 -22.03 -25.82 -0.54
N HIS A 305 -21.66 -24.70 0.07
CA HIS A 305 -22.44 -23.47 -0.03
C HIS A 305 -22.40 -22.88 -1.46
N VAL A 306 -21.22 -22.76 -2.05
CA VAL A 306 -21.06 -22.15 -3.38
C VAL A 306 -21.77 -22.95 -4.48
N PRO A 307 -21.55 -24.27 -4.63
CA PRO A 307 -22.19 -25.04 -5.70
C PRO A 307 -23.71 -25.13 -5.54
N LEU A 308 -24.20 -25.30 -4.30
CA LEU A 308 -25.62 -25.59 -4.07
C LEU A 308 -26.49 -24.34 -3.98
N PHE A 309 -25.93 -23.22 -3.51
CA PHE A 309 -26.73 -22.01 -3.23
C PHE A 309 -26.20 -20.77 -3.95
N TYR A 310 -24.90 -20.49 -3.88
CA TYR A 310 -24.35 -19.25 -4.45
C TYR A 310 -24.47 -19.21 -5.96
N THR A 311 -23.93 -20.21 -6.65
CA THR A 311 -23.89 -20.22 -8.12
C THR A 311 -25.30 -20.26 -8.72
N PRO A 312 -26.21 -21.16 -8.29
CA PRO A 312 -27.60 -21.10 -8.75
C PRO A 312 -28.26 -19.76 -8.42
N GLY A 313 -28.06 -19.24 -7.20
CA GLY A 313 -28.59 -17.94 -6.79
C GLY A 313 -28.12 -16.79 -7.67
N PHE A 314 -26.84 -16.80 -8.07
CA PHE A 314 -26.27 -15.82 -8.99
C PHE A 314 -26.99 -15.83 -10.35
N TYR A 315 -27.07 -16.99 -11.00
CA TYR A 315 -27.73 -17.11 -12.30
C TYR A 315 -29.21 -16.76 -12.23
N TYR A 316 -29.91 -17.19 -11.18
CA TYR A 316 -31.33 -16.89 -11.04
C TYR A 316 -31.60 -15.41 -10.76
N ILE A 317 -30.87 -14.79 -9.82
CA ILE A 317 -31.09 -13.38 -9.50
C ILE A 317 -30.72 -12.50 -10.70
N THR A 318 -29.54 -12.72 -11.30
CA THR A 318 -29.11 -11.90 -12.45
C THR A 318 -29.97 -12.15 -13.68
N GLY A 319 -30.28 -13.40 -14.01
CA GLY A 319 -31.15 -13.74 -15.14
C GLY A 319 -32.56 -13.15 -15.00
N LEU A 320 -33.14 -13.19 -13.80
CA LEU A 320 -34.46 -12.58 -13.56
C LEU A 320 -34.43 -11.05 -13.70
N VAL A 321 -33.40 -10.38 -13.17
CA VAL A 321 -33.23 -8.92 -13.35
C VAL A 321 -32.99 -8.56 -14.81
N GLN A 322 -32.35 -9.46 -15.57
CA GLN A 322 -32.17 -9.32 -17.01
C GLN A 322 -33.43 -9.65 -17.83
N GLY A 323 -34.52 -10.08 -17.19
CA GLY A 323 -35.78 -10.43 -17.85
C GLY A 323 -35.76 -11.79 -18.55
N GLN A 324 -34.78 -12.65 -18.25
CA GLN A 324 -34.72 -14.01 -18.78
C GLN A 324 -35.80 -14.90 -18.16
N ARG A 325 -36.28 -15.87 -18.95
CA ARG A 325 -37.24 -16.87 -18.45
C ARG A 325 -36.51 -17.95 -17.65
N PRO A 326 -37.14 -18.59 -16.65
CA PRO A 326 -36.49 -19.65 -15.86
C PRO A 326 -35.90 -20.81 -16.68
N ARG A 327 -36.47 -21.11 -17.86
CA ARG A 327 -35.93 -22.14 -18.77
C ARG A 327 -34.61 -21.70 -19.41
N GLU A 328 -34.48 -20.43 -19.76
CA GLU A 328 -33.25 -19.85 -20.32
C GLU A 328 -32.17 -19.80 -19.24
N ILE A 329 -32.52 -19.36 -18.03
CA ILE A 329 -31.61 -19.36 -16.88
C ILE A 329 -31.06 -20.76 -16.61
N ASN A 330 -31.90 -21.78 -16.62
CA ASN A 330 -31.47 -23.17 -16.42
C ASN A 330 -30.56 -23.67 -17.54
N ALA A 331 -30.81 -23.28 -18.79
CA ALA A 331 -29.93 -23.64 -19.91
C ALA A 331 -28.56 -22.97 -19.75
N THR A 332 -28.52 -21.67 -19.41
CA THR A 332 -27.28 -20.92 -19.17
C THR A 332 -26.51 -21.49 -17.99
N LEU A 333 -27.21 -21.78 -16.88
CA LEU A 333 -26.63 -22.44 -15.72
C LEU A 333 -26.02 -23.79 -16.13
N GLY A 334 -26.78 -24.65 -16.82
CA GLY A 334 -26.29 -25.97 -17.24
C GLY A 334 -25.02 -25.92 -18.10
N ASN A 335 -24.91 -24.92 -18.98
CA ASN A 335 -23.76 -24.77 -19.87
C ASN A 335 -22.53 -24.16 -19.16
N GLY A 336 -22.73 -23.19 -18.27
CA GLY A 336 -21.65 -22.43 -17.63
C GLY A 336 -21.32 -22.82 -16.20
N TYR A 337 -22.06 -23.76 -15.58
CA TYR A 337 -21.95 -24.06 -14.16
C TYR A 337 -20.54 -24.51 -13.77
N LEU A 338 -19.98 -25.52 -14.45
CA LEU A 338 -18.66 -26.06 -14.10
C LEU A 338 -17.55 -25.05 -14.32
N GLU A 339 -17.58 -24.31 -15.43
CA GLU A 339 -16.59 -23.27 -15.73
C GLU A 339 -16.62 -22.15 -14.67
N SER A 340 -17.82 -21.71 -14.29
CA SER A 340 -18.01 -20.72 -13.23
C SER A 340 -17.51 -21.23 -11.88
N MET A 341 -17.78 -22.49 -11.55
CA MET A 341 -17.32 -23.13 -10.31
C MET A 341 -15.79 -23.23 -10.24
N VAL A 342 -15.14 -23.67 -11.31
CA VAL A 342 -13.67 -23.79 -11.37
C VAL A 342 -13.02 -22.42 -11.23
N THR A 343 -13.53 -21.42 -11.95
CA THR A 343 -13.04 -20.04 -11.86
C THR A 343 -13.25 -19.48 -10.44
N CYS A 344 -14.41 -19.76 -9.84
CA CYS A 344 -14.70 -19.35 -8.47
C CYS A 344 -13.71 -20.00 -7.48
N TRP A 345 -13.47 -21.30 -7.58
CA TRP A 345 -12.56 -22.00 -6.68
C TRP A 345 -11.11 -21.53 -6.79
N ALA A 346 -10.63 -21.28 -8.01
CA ALA A 346 -9.27 -20.81 -8.26
C ALA A 346 -8.96 -19.50 -7.49
N VAL A 347 -9.94 -18.61 -7.40
CA VAL A 347 -9.81 -17.31 -6.73
C VAL A 347 -10.16 -17.42 -5.25
N TRP A 348 -11.30 -18.03 -4.92
CA TRP A 348 -11.92 -17.87 -3.61
C TRP A 348 -11.47 -18.89 -2.57
N VAL A 349 -11.04 -20.10 -2.95
CA VAL A 349 -10.50 -21.07 -1.97
C VAL A 349 -9.31 -20.50 -1.18
N PRO A 350 -8.24 -19.96 -1.83
CA PRO A 350 -7.11 -19.41 -1.09
C PRO A 350 -7.51 -18.17 -0.28
N VAL A 351 -8.31 -17.27 -0.86
CA VAL A 351 -8.76 -16.04 -0.21
C VAL A 351 -9.62 -16.34 1.03
N GLN A 352 -10.57 -17.26 0.93
CA GLN A 352 -11.44 -17.64 2.05
C GLN A 352 -10.67 -18.33 3.16
N TYR A 353 -9.67 -19.16 2.83
CA TYR A 353 -8.81 -19.75 3.86
C TYR A 353 -8.10 -18.66 4.67
N VAL A 354 -7.46 -17.70 3.99
CA VAL A 354 -6.79 -16.58 4.65
C VAL A 354 -7.78 -15.77 5.50
N ASN A 355 -8.96 -15.46 4.93
CA ASN A 355 -10.00 -14.71 5.62
C ASN A 355 -10.46 -15.42 6.91
N PHE A 356 -10.83 -16.70 6.83
CA PHE A 356 -11.34 -17.45 7.98
C PHE A 356 -10.26 -17.82 9.01
N ALA A 357 -9.00 -17.96 8.60
CA ALA A 357 -7.90 -18.32 9.49
C ALA A 357 -7.25 -17.12 10.18
N LEU A 358 -7.11 -15.99 9.48
CA LEU A 358 -6.34 -14.84 9.97
C LEU A 358 -7.21 -13.69 10.48
N VAL A 359 -8.42 -13.49 9.95
CA VAL A 359 -9.27 -12.38 10.43
C VAL A 359 -9.82 -12.77 11.80
N PRO A 360 -9.43 -12.05 12.88
CA PRO A 360 -9.95 -12.34 14.20
C PRO A 360 -11.47 -12.16 14.15
N LYS A 361 -12.20 -13.21 14.50
CA LYS A 361 -13.63 -13.07 14.76
C LYS A 361 -13.72 -12.18 15.98
N GLY A 362 -14.00 -10.90 15.77
CA GLY A 362 -14.17 -9.94 16.86
C GLY A 362 -15.11 -10.56 17.89
N SER A 363 -14.54 -10.98 19.02
CA SER A 363 -15.30 -11.40 20.18
C SER A 363 -15.94 -10.16 20.81
N PRO A 364 -17.16 -10.21 21.37
CA PRO A 364 -18.18 -11.27 21.37
C PRO A 364 -19.47 -10.83 20.64
N GLN A 365 -20.11 -11.77 19.96
CA GLN A 365 -21.56 -11.66 19.80
C GLN A 365 -22.17 -11.66 21.20
N LEU A 366 -22.91 -10.59 21.48
CA LEU A 366 -24.02 -10.53 22.41
C LEU A 366 -24.60 -11.92 22.67
N HIS A 367 -24.15 -12.58 23.73
CA HIS A 367 -25.08 -13.43 24.45
C HIS A 367 -26.16 -12.45 24.91
N PRO A 368 -27.43 -12.55 24.45
CA PRO A 368 -28.50 -11.87 25.16
C PRO A 368 -28.36 -12.38 26.59
N ALA A 369 -28.03 -11.47 27.50
CA ALA A 369 -27.87 -11.78 28.90
C ALA A 369 -29.07 -12.64 29.31
N SER A 370 -28.83 -13.93 29.56
CA SER A 370 -29.81 -14.77 30.19
C SER A 370 -29.90 -14.30 31.64
N GLY A 371 -30.63 -13.22 31.85
CA GLY A 371 -31.15 -12.81 33.14
C GLY A 371 -32.09 -13.90 33.62
N ARG A 372 -31.51 -14.94 34.21
CA ARG A 372 -32.16 -15.84 35.16
C ARG A 372 -31.22 -15.94 36.36
N ASP A 373 -31.04 -14.80 37.02
CA ASP A 373 -30.73 -14.82 38.45
C ASP A 373 -31.96 -15.42 39.13
N THR A 374 -31.83 -16.70 39.48
CA THR A 374 -32.78 -17.39 40.36
C THR A 374 -32.38 -17.00 41.77
N ILE A 375 -33.10 -16.05 42.35
CA ILE A 375 -33.02 -15.77 43.79
C ILE A 375 -33.68 -16.95 44.51
N VAL A 376 -32.91 -17.70 45.29
CA VAL A 376 -33.39 -18.48 46.44
C VAL A 376 -32.50 -18.14 47.63
#